data_AF-A0A0C3BRF4-F1
#
_entry.id   AF-A0A0C3BRF4-F1
#
_cell.length_a   1.000
_cell.length_b   1.000
_cell.length_c   1.000
_cell.angle_alpha   90.00
_cell.angle_beta   90.00
_cell.angle_gamma   90.00
#
_symmetry.space_group_name_H-M   'P 1'
#
loop_
_entity.id
_entity.type
_entity.pdbx_description
1 polymer ?
#
loop_
_entity_poly.entity_id
_entity_poly.type
_entity_poly.pdbx_seq_one_letter_code
_entity_poly.pdbx_strand_id
1 'polypeptide(L)'
;NFRESQAKEHPIYDGRCPLDPGVNRSTLAIPASLYHPVFQRWRLRAADPNFNAPAGLVAATARLMEAASILYPSENDRKVATRQHLQDTISHGIQHVVNADYTSADGRTTVVARWGTVSRSVPAMMGEEKRDAADSRQDATTQGAFSMRRAWFDDDLSVFRNLGCCPTFLVGFSGAHLVVSAAVLTDKLIVERLAMWWVGHSSTHDDDHTQVIARTLHALSLGIDELCEWYKTLDNRALFDEEKKTPANHPRFFPFAYRYPVVAEDFSTVVEFEYLCPLQPDQSTCVTFHAITKGSNLKEVVVKFVQRYCREVHDVLAVAGMAPAILYYGRIDPDVDYGNWKMVVMEYL
;
A
#
# COMPACT_ATOMS: atom_id res chain seq x y z
N ASN A 1 -4.39 16.84 -15.69
CA ASN A 1 -5.49 17.32 -14.81
C ASN A 1 -6.07 16.12 -14.06
N PHE A 2 -6.07 16.12 -12.72
CA PHE A 2 -6.57 15.00 -11.91
C PHE A 2 -8.05 14.68 -12.18
N ARG A 3 -8.90 15.70 -12.31
CA ARG A 3 -10.33 15.52 -12.58
C ARG A 3 -10.59 14.77 -13.88
N GLU A 4 -9.89 15.17 -14.95
CA GLU A 4 -9.95 14.48 -16.24
C GLU A 4 -9.48 13.03 -16.12
N SER A 5 -8.41 12.77 -15.37
CA SER A 5 -7.92 11.40 -15.18
C SER A 5 -8.91 10.53 -14.40
N GLN A 6 -9.64 11.09 -13.43
CA GLN A 6 -10.66 10.34 -12.68
C GLN A 6 -11.94 10.09 -13.49
N ALA A 7 -12.15 10.80 -14.59
CA ALA A 7 -13.27 10.56 -15.51
C ALA A 7 -12.98 9.44 -16.54
N LYS A 8 -11.72 9.00 -16.67
CA LYS A 8 -11.30 7.94 -17.60
C LYS A 8 -11.74 6.55 -17.11
N GLU A 9 -11.56 5.55 -17.97
CA GLU A 9 -11.89 4.13 -17.72
C GLU A 9 -11.09 3.54 -16.54
N HIS A 10 -9.84 3.95 -16.36
CA HIS A 10 -8.95 3.46 -15.29
C HIS A 10 -8.55 4.60 -14.32
N PRO A 11 -9.47 5.04 -13.44
CA PRO A 11 -9.17 6.04 -12.43
C PRO A 11 -8.16 5.51 -11.40
N ILE A 12 -7.66 6.40 -10.55
CA ILE A 12 -6.94 6.02 -9.33
C ILE A 12 -7.99 5.74 -8.25
N TYR A 13 -7.88 4.60 -7.58
CA TYR A 13 -8.75 4.20 -6.50
C TYR A 13 -8.19 4.73 -5.17
N ASP A 14 -8.40 6.02 -4.94
CA ASP A 14 -7.97 6.75 -3.74
C ASP A 14 -9.15 7.33 -2.92
N GLY A 15 -10.37 6.91 -3.24
CA GLY A 15 -11.62 7.39 -2.64
C GLY A 15 -12.11 8.77 -3.13
N ARG A 16 -11.40 9.43 -4.05
CA ARG A 16 -11.85 10.70 -4.65
C ARG A 16 -12.47 10.45 -6.02
N CYS A 17 -13.65 10.99 -6.28
CA CYS A 17 -14.33 10.92 -7.57
C CYS A 17 -14.74 12.32 -8.07
N PRO A 18 -14.90 12.53 -9.39
CA PRO A 18 -15.45 13.76 -9.92
C PRO A 18 -16.94 13.87 -9.57
N LEU A 19 -17.43 15.10 -9.42
CA LEU A 19 -18.87 15.36 -9.33
C LEU A 19 -19.47 15.17 -10.73
N ASP A 20 -20.06 14.01 -10.99
CA ASP A 20 -20.80 13.73 -12.22
C ASP A 20 -22.25 13.33 -11.87
N PRO A 21 -23.25 14.16 -12.23
CA PRO A 21 -24.66 13.90 -11.93
C PRO A 21 -25.22 12.60 -12.53
N GLY A 22 -24.56 12.01 -13.53
CA GLY A 22 -25.04 10.83 -14.26
C GLY A 22 -24.24 9.54 -14.03
N VAL A 23 -23.10 9.62 -13.34
CA VAL A 23 -22.15 8.50 -13.24
C VAL A 23 -21.72 8.29 -11.78
N ASN A 24 -22.38 7.34 -11.09
CA ASN A 24 -21.95 6.92 -9.76
C ASN A 24 -20.77 5.94 -9.86
N ARG A 25 -19.58 6.44 -10.21
CA ARG A 25 -18.34 5.66 -10.20
C ARG A 25 -17.64 5.80 -8.84
N SER A 26 -17.73 4.76 -8.03
CA SER A 26 -16.96 4.65 -6.79
C SER A 26 -15.49 4.39 -7.09
N THR A 27 -14.60 5.19 -6.51
CA THR A 27 -13.14 4.95 -6.50
C THR A 27 -12.67 4.39 -5.15
N LEU A 28 -13.60 3.84 -4.36
CA LEU A 28 -13.27 3.07 -3.17
C LEU A 28 -12.69 1.72 -3.59
N ALA A 29 -11.67 1.27 -2.88
CA ALA A 29 -11.09 -0.05 -3.07
C ALA A 29 -10.76 -0.68 -1.71
N ILE A 30 -10.47 -1.98 -1.72
CA ILE A 30 -9.97 -2.64 -0.52
C ILE A 30 -8.60 -2.04 -0.11
N PRO A 31 -8.28 -1.97 1.19
CA PRO A 31 -7.03 -1.40 1.67
C PRO A 31 -5.79 -2.02 1.00
N ALA A 32 -4.83 -1.18 0.58
CA ALA A 32 -3.54 -1.64 0.07
C ALA A 32 -2.78 -2.49 1.10
N SER A 33 -3.01 -2.24 2.38
CA SER A 33 -2.51 -3.05 3.50
C SER A 33 -2.96 -4.52 3.48
N LEU A 34 -4.07 -4.86 2.81
CA LEU A 34 -4.49 -6.26 2.58
C LEU A 34 -3.75 -6.92 1.40
N TYR A 35 -3.07 -6.15 0.55
CA TYR A 35 -2.26 -6.67 -0.55
C TYR A 35 -0.79 -6.83 -0.20
N HIS A 36 -0.28 -6.03 0.74
CA HIS A 36 1.10 -6.19 1.21
C HIS A 36 1.22 -5.81 2.69
N PRO A 37 1.77 -6.71 3.53
CA PRO A 37 1.78 -6.53 4.99
C PRO A 37 2.69 -5.41 5.49
N VAL A 38 3.63 -4.94 4.67
CA VAL A 38 4.53 -3.83 5.02
C VAL A 38 3.77 -2.58 5.44
N PHE A 39 2.62 -2.31 4.81
CA PHE A 39 1.84 -1.11 5.09
C PHE A 39 1.14 -1.19 6.45
N GLN A 40 0.71 -2.40 6.85
CA GLN A 40 0.14 -2.62 8.18
C GLN A 40 1.24 -2.58 9.26
N ARG A 41 2.41 -3.18 9.00
CA ARG A 41 3.56 -3.07 9.92
C ARG A 41 4.01 -1.63 10.12
N TRP A 42 4.01 -0.83 9.05
CA TRP A 42 4.25 0.61 9.13
C TRP A 42 3.26 1.29 10.08
N ARG A 43 1.95 1.02 9.93
CA ARG A 43 0.90 1.60 10.80
C ARG A 43 1.12 1.26 12.26
N LEU A 44 1.40 0.00 12.56
CA LEU A 44 1.62 -0.47 13.93
C LEU A 44 2.81 0.26 14.56
N ARG A 45 3.95 0.35 13.85
CA ARG A 45 5.14 1.06 14.33
C ARG A 45 4.89 2.56 14.51
N ALA A 46 4.22 3.21 13.56
CA ALA A 46 3.94 4.64 13.64
C ALA A 46 3.00 4.97 14.81
N ALA A 47 2.06 4.07 15.12
CA ALA A 47 1.09 4.22 16.21
C ALA A 47 1.63 3.81 17.59
N ASP A 48 2.68 2.99 17.67
CA ASP A 48 3.22 2.49 18.94
C ASP A 48 4.03 3.58 19.68
N PRO A 49 3.56 4.10 20.83
CA PRO A 49 4.28 5.13 21.58
C PRO A 49 5.63 4.64 22.13
N ASN A 50 5.87 3.33 22.21
CA ASN A 50 7.13 2.75 22.67
C ASN A 50 8.12 2.50 21.53
N PHE A 51 7.70 2.67 20.27
CA PHE A 51 8.57 2.53 19.12
C PHE A 51 9.39 3.82 18.92
N ASN A 52 10.58 3.85 19.51
CA ASN A 52 11.43 5.04 19.52
C ASN A 52 12.29 5.15 18.27
N ALA A 53 12.36 6.35 17.69
CA ALA A 53 13.30 6.66 16.63
C ALA A 53 14.73 6.83 17.18
N PRO A 54 15.78 6.50 16.40
CA PRO A 54 17.16 6.79 16.77
C PRO A 54 17.38 8.28 17.03
N ALA A 55 18.22 8.64 18.00
CA ALA A 55 18.46 10.04 18.38
C ALA A 55 18.92 10.93 17.20
N GLY A 56 19.75 10.39 16.30
CA GLY A 56 20.17 11.10 15.09
C GLY A 56 19.01 11.42 14.14
N LEU A 57 18.03 10.50 14.04
CA LEU A 57 16.82 10.69 13.24
C LEU A 57 15.91 11.74 13.89
N VAL A 58 15.74 11.71 15.22
CA VAL A 58 14.99 12.75 15.95
C VAL A 58 15.59 14.14 15.69
N ALA A 59 16.92 14.27 15.75
CA ALA A 59 17.59 15.53 15.46
C ALA A 59 17.43 15.97 13.99
N ALA A 60 17.44 15.02 13.04
CA ALA A 60 17.14 15.31 11.64
C ALA A 60 15.68 15.74 11.45
N THR A 61 14.74 15.15 12.19
CA THR A 61 13.33 15.53 12.17
C THR A 61 13.13 16.94 12.68
N ALA A 62 13.78 17.35 13.78
CA ALA A 62 13.71 18.72 14.28
C ALA A 62 14.15 19.74 13.20
N ARG A 63 15.25 19.46 12.49
CA ARG A 63 15.71 20.30 11.37
C ARG A 63 14.73 20.32 10.20
N LEU A 64 14.15 19.16 9.86
CA LEU A 64 13.09 19.09 8.86
C LEU A 64 11.90 19.97 9.28
N MET A 65 11.49 19.92 10.54
CA MET A 65 10.37 20.71 11.05
C MET A 65 10.63 22.21 11.01
N GLU A 66 11.86 22.63 11.35
CA GLU A 66 12.30 24.02 11.22
C GLU A 66 12.22 24.48 9.76
N ALA A 67 12.81 23.71 8.84
CA ALA A 67 12.78 24.02 7.41
C ALA A 67 11.35 24.03 6.85
N ALA A 68 10.48 23.13 7.30
CA ALA A 68 9.07 23.03 6.88
C ALA A 68 8.20 24.18 7.38
N SER A 69 8.64 24.90 8.42
CA SER A 69 7.91 26.04 9.00
C SER A 69 8.10 27.34 8.22
N ILE A 70 9.06 27.38 7.29
CA ILE A 70 9.40 28.55 6.50
C ILE A 70 8.51 28.64 5.25
N LEU A 71 7.98 29.83 4.98
CA LEU A 71 7.26 30.14 3.74
C LEU A 71 8.25 30.56 2.65
N TYR A 72 8.51 29.66 1.70
CA TYR A 72 9.46 29.90 0.61
C TYR A 72 8.79 30.60 -0.58
N PRO A 73 9.50 31.47 -1.31
CA PRO A 73 8.94 32.19 -2.45
C PRO A 73 8.65 31.27 -3.64
N SER A 74 9.42 30.19 -3.81
CA SER A 74 9.24 29.22 -4.90
C SER A 74 9.27 27.76 -4.42
N GLU A 75 8.71 26.86 -5.24
CA GLU A 75 8.77 25.41 -5.01
C GLU A 75 10.22 24.90 -5.05
N ASN A 76 11.07 25.49 -5.89
CA ASN A 76 12.47 25.13 -6.01
C ASN A 76 13.26 25.49 -4.75
N ASP A 77 13.08 26.70 -4.23
CA ASP A 77 13.79 27.14 -3.01
C ASP A 77 13.42 26.25 -1.82
N ARG A 78 12.13 25.90 -1.71
CA ARG A 78 11.64 24.95 -0.72
C ARG A 78 12.33 23.60 -0.87
N LYS A 79 12.31 23.01 -2.07
CA LYS A 79 12.93 21.70 -2.35
C LYS A 79 14.41 21.68 -1.95
N VAL A 80 15.16 22.73 -2.30
CA VAL A 80 16.57 22.85 -1.92
C VAL A 80 16.74 22.86 -0.39
N ALA A 81 15.88 23.56 0.33
CA ALA A 81 15.95 23.66 1.79
C ALA A 81 15.48 22.39 2.52
N THR A 82 14.45 21.69 2.01
CA THR A 82 13.82 20.58 2.73
C THR A 82 14.34 19.19 2.35
N ARG A 83 14.82 19.02 1.12
CA ARG A 83 15.10 17.69 0.55
C ARG A 83 16.19 16.92 1.29
N GLN A 84 17.27 17.59 1.69
CA GLN A 84 18.32 16.90 2.44
C GLN A 84 17.81 16.42 3.80
N HIS A 85 17.03 17.26 4.51
CA HIS A 85 16.45 16.88 5.79
C HIS A 85 15.43 15.73 5.65
N LEU A 86 14.66 15.71 4.56
CA LEU A 86 13.78 14.59 4.26
C LEU A 86 14.56 13.30 3.98
N GLN A 87 15.68 13.36 3.25
CA GLN A 87 16.55 12.22 3.03
C GLN A 87 17.17 11.70 4.33
N ASP A 88 17.67 12.60 5.18
CA ASP A 88 18.27 12.23 6.47
C ASP A 88 17.25 11.52 7.37
N THR A 89 16.01 12.01 7.41
CA THR A 89 14.94 11.44 8.26
C THR A 89 14.39 10.12 7.74
N ILE A 90 14.29 9.94 6.43
CA ILE A 90 13.88 8.66 5.84
C ILE A 90 15.06 7.67 5.80
N SER A 91 16.31 8.16 5.92
CA SER A 91 17.55 7.35 5.82
C SER A 91 17.67 6.59 4.50
N HIS A 92 17.05 7.12 3.44
CA HIS A 92 17.10 6.56 2.09
C HIS A 92 17.45 7.65 1.08
N GLY A 93 18.21 7.28 0.06
CA GLY A 93 18.48 8.16 -1.06
C GLY A 93 17.17 8.51 -1.78
N ILE A 94 16.93 9.81 -1.98
CA ILE A 94 15.83 10.31 -2.80
C ILE A 94 16.43 10.75 -4.14
N GLN A 95 16.30 9.88 -5.14
CA GLN A 95 16.86 10.09 -6.47
C GLN A 95 15.86 10.78 -7.39
N HIS A 96 16.36 11.64 -8.28
CA HIS A 96 15.58 12.16 -9.39
C HIS A 96 15.78 11.23 -10.60
N VAL A 97 14.73 10.48 -10.96
CA VAL A 97 14.76 9.52 -12.07
C VAL A 97 13.77 9.97 -13.14
N VAL A 98 14.25 10.10 -14.38
CA VAL A 98 13.45 10.46 -15.55
C VAL A 98 12.93 9.18 -16.21
N ASN A 99 11.63 9.08 -16.37
CA ASN A 99 10.95 7.99 -17.07
C ASN A 99 11.16 8.09 -18.59
N ALA A 100 10.84 7.03 -19.33
CA ALA A 100 10.94 7.01 -20.79
C ALA A 100 10.11 8.10 -21.49
N ASP A 101 9.04 8.58 -20.84
CA ASP A 101 8.17 9.67 -21.34
C ASP A 101 8.69 11.09 -21.00
N TYR A 102 9.95 11.20 -20.56
CA TYR A 102 10.61 12.44 -20.12
C TYR A 102 9.99 13.10 -18.88
N THR A 103 9.09 12.42 -18.17
CA THR A 103 8.55 12.89 -16.89
C THR A 103 9.33 12.29 -15.73
N SER A 104 9.33 12.95 -14.58
CA SER A 104 9.98 12.47 -13.36
C SER A 104 9.16 12.79 -12.13
N ALA A 105 9.27 11.93 -11.12
CA ALA A 105 8.89 12.29 -9.77
C ALA A 105 9.95 13.21 -9.17
N ASP A 106 9.55 14.04 -8.22
CA ASP A 106 10.50 14.86 -7.47
C ASP A 106 11.52 14.02 -6.68
N GLY A 107 11.11 12.83 -6.26
CA GLY A 107 11.95 11.90 -5.51
C GLY A 107 11.55 10.44 -5.70
N ARG A 108 12.53 9.54 -5.71
CA ARG A 108 12.33 8.10 -5.79
C ARG A 108 13.39 7.36 -5.00
N THR A 109 12.97 6.39 -4.19
CA THR A 109 13.89 5.37 -3.63
C THR A 109 13.70 4.08 -4.38
N THR A 110 14.81 3.50 -4.83
CA THR A 110 14.80 2.31 -5.68
C THR A 110 15.66 1.19 -5.12
N VAL A 111 15.34 -0.02 -5.58
CA VAL A 111 16.14 -1.21 -5.34
C VAL A 111 16.32 -1.96 -6.65
N VAL A 112 17.47 -2.61 -6.82
CA VAL A 112 17.68 -3.51 -7.96
C VAL A 112 16.96 -4.82 -7.67
N ALA A 113 15.88 -5.08 -8.39
CA ALA A 113 15.23 -6.38 -8.42
C ALA A 113 15.82 -7.24 -9.54
N ARG A 114 15.85 -8.56 -9.32
CA ARG A 114 16.36 -9.54 -10.28
C ARG A 114 15.29 -10.58 -10.59
N TRP A 115 15.28 -11.02 -11.83
CA TRP A 115 14.46 -12.12 -12.32
C TRP A 115 15.22 -12.83 -13.45
N GLY A 116 15.75 -14.02 -13.19
CA GLY A 116 16.65 -14.73 -14.10
C GLY A 116 17.86 -13.86 -14.47
N THR A 117 18.01 -13.55 -15.76
CA THR A 117 19.09 -12.69 -16.27
C THR A 117 18.71 -11.19 -16.29
N VAL A 118 17.45 -10.86 -15.99
CA VAL A 118 16.95 -9.48 -16.03
C VAL A 118 17.18 -8.82 -14.67
N SER A 119 17.81 -7.64 -14.69
CA SER A 119 17.93 -6.76 -13.52
C SER A 119 17.38 -5.39 -13.86
N ARG A 120 16.53 -4.83 -12.98
CA ARG A 120 15.97 -3.48 -13.14
C ARG A 120 15.86 -2.77 -11.79
N SER A 121 15.93 -1.45 -11.85
CA SER A 121 15.67 -0.57 -10.71
C SER A 121 14.15 -0.38 -10.55
N VAL A 122 13.58 -0.92 -9.48
CA VAL A 122 12.14 -0.84 -9.18
C VAL A 122 11.88 0.14 -8.03
N PRO A 123 10.77 0.90 -8.05
CA PRO A 123 10.46 1.86 -6.98
C PRO A 123 9.97 1.14 -5.71
N ALA A 124 10.55 1.48 -4.56
CA ALA A 124 10.03 1.13 -3.24
C ALA A 124 9.29 2.31 -2.59
N MET A 125 9.71 3.53 -2.92
CA MET A 125 9.04 4.78 -2.53
C MET A 125 9.11 5.80 -3.66
N MET A 126 8.05 6.62 -3.80
CA MET A 126 8.07 7.84 -4.61
C MET A 126 7.58 9.04 -3.80
N GLY A 127 8.27 10.16 -4.00
CA GLY A 127 8.04 11.42 -3.34
C GLY A 127 7.66 12.52 -4.32
N GLU A 128 6.71 13.36 -3.91
CA GLU A 128 6.37 14.60 -4.60
C GLU A 128 6.38 15.76 -3.59
N GLU A 129 6.97 16.87 -3.98
CA GLU A 129 7.14 18.05 -3.11
C GLU A 129 6.47 19.27 -3.75
N LYS A 130 5.62 19.96 -3.00
CA LYS A 130 4.94 21.19 -3.44
C LYS A 130 5.18 22.33 -2.48
N ARG A 131 5.16 23.56 -3.00
CA ARG A 131 5.30 24.78 -2.20
C ARG A 131 4.27 24.83 -1.09
N ASP A 132 2.98 24.82 -1.45
CA ASP A 132 1.84 24.82 -0.53
C ASP A 132 0.68 24.03 -1.11
N ALA A 133 -0.14 23.45 -0.23
CA ALA A 133 -1.32 22.69 -0.64
C ALA A 133 -2.35 23.56 -1.38
N ALA A 134 -2.51 24.83 -0.99
CA ALA A 134 -3.50 25.75 -1.55
C ALA A 134 -3.11 26.33 -2.92
N ASP A 135 -1.82 26.51 -3.20
CA ASP A 135 -1.32 27.11 -4.45
C ASP A 135 -1.02 26.09 -5.54
N SER A 136 -0.96 24.81 -5.19
CA SER A 136 -0.68 23.76 -6.16
C SER A 136 -1.91 23.47 -7.03
N ARG A 137 -1.73 23.40 -8.36
CA ARG A 137 -2.77 22.92 -9.28
C ARG A 137 -3.15 21.45 -9.01
N GLN A 138 -2.31 20.74 -8.26
CA GLN A 138 -2.44 19.33 -7.97
C GLN A 138 -1.70 18.98 -6.68
N ASP A 139 -2.42 18.34 -5.76
CA ASP A 139 -1.88 17.85 -4.49
C ASP A 139 -0.74 16.84 -4.72
N ALA A 140 0.30 16.91 -3.87
CA ALA A 140 1.50 16.08 -3.99
C ALA A 140 1.18 14.58 -3.96
N THR A 141 0.24 14.13 -3.14
CA THR A 141 -0.11 12.69 -3.04
C THR A 141 -0.74 12.18 -4.32
N THR A 142 -1.61 13.01 -4.92
CA THR A 142 -2.22 12.71 -6.20
C THR A 142 -1.18 12.67 -7.32
N GLN A 143 -0.22 13.59 -7.33
CA GLN A 143 0.88 13.54 -8.29
C GLN A 143 1.73 12.28 -8.10
N GLY A 144 2.00 11.88 -6.86
CA GLY A 144 2.79 10.68 -6.55
C GLY A 144 2.15 9.41 -7.10
N ALA A 145 0.81 9.32 -7.06
CA ALA A 145 0.09 8.21 -7.68
C ALA A 145 0.20 8.19 -9.20
N PHE A 146 0.23 9.35 -9.86
CA PHE A 146 0.52 9.42 -11.30
C PHE A 146 1.96 9.03 -11.63
N SER A 147 2.91 9.46 -10.82
CA SER A 147 4.32 9.08 -10.94
C SER A 147 4.49 7.58 -10.75
N MET A 148 3.78 6.96 -9.80
CA MET A 148 3.72 5.50 -9.66
C MET A 148 3.21 4.81 -10.90
N ARG A 149 2.07 5.27 -11.41
CA ARG A 149 1.46 4.70 -12.60
C ARG A 149 2.45 4.73 -13.76
N ARG A 150 3.09 5.88 -14.02
CA ARG A 150 4.05 6.01 -15.10
C ARG A 150 5.25 5.11 -14.92
N ALA A 151 5.86 5.11 -13.74
CA ALA A 151 7.04 4.30 -13.46
C ALA A 151 6.76 2.80 -13.67
N TRP A 152 5.65 2.28 -13.12
CA TRP A 152 5.34 0.86 -13.24
C TRP A 152 4.80 0.45 -14.60
N PHE A 153 4.23 1.35 -15.39
CA PHE A 153 3.76 1.07 -16.75
C PHE A 153 4.84 1.22 -17.81
N ASP A 154 6.07 1.52 -17.41
CA ASP A 154 7.23 1.36 -18.30
C ASP A 154 7.37 -0.12 -18.71
N ASP A 155 7.57 -0.37 -20.00
CA ASP A 155 7.71 -1.72 -20.55
C ASP A 155 8.96 -2.43 -20.01
N ASP A 156 9.99 -1.67 -19.63
CA ASP A 156 11.19 -2.21 -18.99
C ASP A 156 10.90 -2.86 -17.63
N LEU A 157 9.80 -2.48 -16.96
CA LEU A 157 9.39 -3.06 -15.68
C LEU A 157 8.30 -4.12 -15.81
N SER A 158 7.89 -4.49 -17.03
CA SER A 158 6.81 -5.46 -17.29
C SER A 158 6.95 -6.78 -16.55
N VAL A 159 8.16 -7.38 -16.57
CA VAL A 159 8.46 -8.62 -15.86
C VAL A 159 8.17 -8.47 -14.36
N PHE A 160 8.70 -7.42 -13.72
CA PHE A 160 8.51 -7.19 -12.29
C PHE A 160 7.06 -6.81 -11.94
N ARG A 161 6.38 -6.07 -12.84
CA ARG A 161 4.95 -5.74 -12.74
C ARG A 161 4.05 -6.98 -12.75
N ASN A 162 4.50 -8.06 -13.37
CA ASN A 162 3.79 -9.34 -13.43
C ASN A 162 4.19 -10.32 -12.30
N LEU A 163 5.14 -9.96 -11.42
CA LEU A 163 5.53 -10.80 -10.28
C LEU A 163 4.76 -10.49 -8.98
N GLY A 164 3.98 -9.41 -8.94
CA GLY A 164 3.22 -9.04 -7.76
C GLY A 164 2.41 -7.76 -7.93
N CYS A 165 1.92 -7.23 -6.81
CA CYS A 165 1.06 -6.03 -6.77
C CYS A 165 1.84 -4.71 -6.74
N CYS A 166 3.15 -4.71 -7.06
CA CYS A 166 3.98 -3.50 -7.12
C CYS A 166 3.86 -2.58 -5.89
N PRO A 167 3.95 -3.10 -4.66
CA PRO A 167 3.73 -2.29 -3.46
C PRO A 167 4.74 -1.15 -3.38
N THR A 168 4.25 0.09 -3.26
CA THR A 168 5.09 1.29 -3.22
C THR A 168 4.57 2.27 -2.17
N PHE A 169 5.46 2.85 -1.36
CA PHE A 169 5.10 3.99 -0.52
C PHE A 169 5.04 5.27 -1.36
N LEU A 170 4.02 6.10 -1.13
CA LEU A 170 3.92 7.44 -1.69
C LEU A 170 4.08 8.47 -0.59
N VAL A 171 4.98 9.42 -0.78
CA VAL A 171 5.28 10.51 0.15
C VAL A 171 4.91 11.82 -0.52
N GLY A 172 3.82 12.45 -0.08
CA GLY A 172 3.46 13.80 -0.51
C GLY A 172 3.89 14.82 0.53
N PHE A 173 4.64 15.84 0.14
CA PHE A 173 5.08 16.89 1.06
C PHE A 173 4.74 18.28 0.50
N SER A 174 3.69 18.91 1.02
CA SER A 174 3.15 20.19 0.54
C SER A 174 3.08 21.21 1.66
N GLY A 175 3.84 22.30 1.58
CA GLY A 175 3.97 23.23 2.71
C GLY A 175 4.50 22.49 3.95
N ALA A 176 3.79 22.60 5.07
CA ALA A 176 4.05 21.86 6.29
C ALA A 176 3.26 20.53 6.41
N HIS A 177 2.55 20.10 5.36
CA HIS A 177 1.78 18.84 5.38
C HIS A 177 2.58 17.70 4.74
N LEU A 178 2.84 16.66 5.52
CA LEU A 178 3.41 15.41 5.05
C LEU A 178 2.33 14.32 5.04
N VAL A 179 2.20 13.63 3.92
CA VAL A 179 1.26 12.52 3.77
C VAL A 179 2.02 11.28 3.34
N VAL A 180 1.80 10.19 4.07
CA VAL A 180 2.29 8.86 3.71
C VAL A 180 1.11 8.02 3.22
N SER A 181 1.23 7.46 2.03
CA SER A 181 0.23 6.55 1.45
C SER A 181 0.85 5.23 1.04
N ALA A 182 0.06 4.17 1.11
CA ALA A 182 0.36 2.88 0.53
C ALA A 182 -0.27 2.81 -0.86
N ALA A 183 0.46 2.28 -1.83
CA ALA A 183 -0.08 2.07 -3.15
C ALA A 183 0.29 0.69 -3.70
N VAL A 184 -0.67 0.10 -4.40
CA VAL A 184 -0.52 -1.20 -5.06
C VAL A 184 -1.19 -1.17 -6.43
N LEU A 185 -0.65 -1.96 -7.35
CA LEU A 185 -1.16 -2.18 -8.69
C LEU A 185 -1.79 -3.57 -8.80
N THR A 186 -3.10 -3.59 -8.93
CA THR A 186 -3.90 -4.77 -9.25
C THR A 186 -4.32 -4.70 -10.73
N ASP A 187 -5.58 -5.01 -11.05
CA ASP A 187 -6.30 -4.50 -12.23
C ASP A 187 -6.55 -2.98 -12.13
N LYS A 188 -6.30 -2.40 -10.96
CA LYS A 188 -6.55 -1.01 -10.57
C LYS A 188 -5.31 -0.46 -9.88
N LEU A 189 -5.10 0.85 -9.94
CA LEU A 189 -4.13 1.52 -9.06
C LEU A 189 -4.85 1.94 -7.78
N ILE A 190 -4.58 1.23 -6.69
CA ILE A 190 -5.16 1.49 -5.37
C ILE A 190 -4.20 2.34 -4.56
N VAL A 191 -4.71 3.41 -3.95
CA VAL A 191 -3.94 4.31 -3.08
C VAL A 191 -4.68 4.49 -1.76
N GLU A 192 -4.09 3.97 -0.70
CA GLU A 192 -4.58 4.09 0.67
C GLU A 192 -3.77 5.15 1.42
N ARG A 193 -4.40 6.25 1.86
CA ARG A 193 -3.75 7.25 2.71
C ARG A 193 -3.55 6.66 4.10
N LEU A 194 -2.30 6.47 4.51
CA LEU A 194 -1.98 5.83 5.79
C LEU A 194 -1.98 6.84 6.94
N ALA A 195 -1.38 8.01 6.73
CA ALA A 195 -1.42 9.13 7.67
C ALA A 195 -1.13 10.47 6.99
N MET A 196 -1.58 11.55 7.63
CA MET A 196 -1.26 12.93 7.29
C MET A 196 -0.83 13.65 8.56
N TRP A 197 0.31 14.34 8.49
CA TRP A 197 0.92 15.02 9.62
C TRP A 197 1.23 16.47 9.28
N TRP A 198 1.05 17.34 10.28
CA TRP A 198 1.66 18.66 10.29
C TRP A 198 3.12 18.52 10.74
N VAL A 199 4.06 18.95 9.92
CA VAL A 199 5.51 18.83 10.14
C VAL A 199 6.14 20.20 10.42
N GLY A 200 5.36 21.27 10.52
CA GLY A 200 5.87 22.55 11.01
C GLY A 200 5.90 22.60 12.53
N HIS A 201 6.56 23.63 13.08
CA HIS A 201 6.39 24.01 14.48
C HIS A 201 5.04 24.73 14.64
N SER A 202 4.32 24.37 15.69
CA SER A 202 3.07 25.01 16.10
C SER A 202 3.20 25.72 17.43
N SER A 203 4.19 25.36 18.26
CA SER A 203 4.40 25.96 19.56
C SER A 203 5.89 25.97 19.95
N THR A 204 6.20 26.64 21.07
CA THR A 204 7.54 26.61 21.65
C THR A 204 7.87 25.32 22.41
N HIS A 205 6.91 24.38 22.52
CA HIS A 205 7.02 23.13 23.25
C HIS A 205 6.58 21.95 22.38
N ASP A 206 7.28 21.76 21.25
CA ASP A 206 6.92 20.74 20.26
C ASP A 206 7.75 19.45 20.38
N ASP A 207 8.48 19.23 21.48
CA ASP A 207 9.36 18.06 21.66
C ASP A 207 8.61 16.73 21.47
N ASP A 208 7.43 16.59 22.08
CA ASP A 208 6.58 15.39 21.93
C ASP A 208 6.10 15.23 20.48
N HIS A 209 5.79 16.33 19.79
CA HIS A 209 5.38 16.31 18.40
C HIS A 209 6.56 15.90 17.50
N THR A 210 7.77 16.42 17.75
CA THR A 210 9.00 15.98 17.09
C THR A 210 9.22 14.48 17.25
N GLN A 211 8.98 13.92 18.44
CA GLN A 211 9.06 12.48 18.66
C GLN A 211 8.02 11.69 17.84
N VAL A 212 6.78 12.18 17.75
CA VAL A 212 5.72 11.55 16.93
C VAL A 212 6.08 11.54 15.44
N ILE A 213 6.59 12.67 14.93
CA ILE A 213 7.01 12.76 13.52
C ILE A 213 8.24 11.88 13.28
N ALA A 214 9.23 11.90 14.17
CA ALA A 214 10.45 11.09 14.05
C ALA A 214 10.11 9.60 14.06
N ARG A 215 9.21 9.16 14.95
CA ARG A 215 8.70 7.78 14.98
C ARG A 215 8.05 7.40 13.65
N THR A 216 7.20 8.26 13.11
CA THR A 216 6.50 8.02 11.84
C THR A 216 7.48 7.88 10.66
N LEU A 217 8.47 8.77 10.58
CA LEU A 217 9.50 8.75 9.54
C LEU A 217 10.45 7.54 9.70
N HIS A 218 10.77 7.17 10.93
CA HIS A 218 11.54 5.96 11.21
C HIS A 218 10.77 4.69 10.80
N ALA A 219 9.46 4.62 11.11
CA ALA A 219 8.61 3.53 10.65
C ALA A 219 8.58 3.45 9.12
N LEU A 220 8.53 4.61 8.43
CA LEU A 220 8.60 4.69 6.96
C LEU A 220 9.94 4.16 6.43
N SER A 221 11.06 4.56 7.04
CA SER A 221 12.40 4.07 6.71
C SER A 221 12.46 2.54 6.72
N LEU A 222 12.01 1.92 7.82
CA LEU A 222 11.97 0.46 7.95
C LEU A 222 10.99 -0.19 6.96
N GLY A 223 9.86 0.46 6.67
CA GLY A 223 8.93 -0.03 5.66
C GLY A 223 9.54 -0.03 4.26
N ILE A 224 10.33 0.98 3.92
CA ILE A 224 11.06 1.05 2.65
C ILE A 224 12.14 -0.04 2.61
N ASP A 225 12.89 -0.25 3.70
CA ASP A 225 13.87 -1.34 3.80
C ASP A 225 13.21 -2.71 3.55
N GLU A 226 12.07 -2.97 4.19
CA GLU A 226 11.32 -4.21 4.00
C GLU A 226 10.84 -4.40 2.56
N LEU A 227 10.38 -3.33 1.89
CA LEU A 227 10.04 -3.41 0.47
C LEU A 227 11.27 -3.69 -0.38
N CYS A 228 12.39 -3.02 -0.09
CA CYS A 228 13.64 -3.26 -0.79
C CYS A 228 14.09 -4.72 -0.67
N GLU A 229 14.05 -5.29 0.53
CA GLU A 229 14.34 -6.71 0.75
C GLU A 229 13.33 -7.62 0.06
N TRP A 230 12.04 -7.30 0.14
CA TRP A 230 11.01 -8.06 -0.55
C TRP A 230 11.24 -8.12 -2.07
N TYR A 231 11.56 -6.99 -2.70
CA TYR A 231 11.87 -6.92 -4.14
C TYR A 231 13.11 -7.75 -4.53
N LYS A 232 14.08 -7.91 -3.64
CA LYS A 232 15.24 -8.79 -3.86
C LYS A 232 14.88 -10.28 -3.86
N THR A 233 13.75 -10.66 -3.23
CA THR A 233 13.29 -12.05 -3.19
C THR A 233 12.45 -12.46 -4.41
N LEU A 234 12.18 -11.54 -5.35
CA LEU A 234 11.28 -11.83 -6.47
C LEU A 234 11.77 -12.95 -7.39
N ASP A 235 13.08 -13.13 -7.53
CA ASP A 235 13.69 -14.20 -8.35
C ASP A 235 13.31 -15.63 -7.88
N ASN A 236 12.90 -15.77 -6.61
CA ASN A 236 12.49 -17.04 -6.03
C ASN A 236 11.02 -17.39 -6.29
N ARG A 237 10.25 -16.49 -6.92
CA ARG A 237 8.81 -16.68 -7.12
C ARG A 237 8.56 -17.39 -8.44
N ALA A 238 7.66 -18.37 -8.47
CA ALA A 238 7.24 -18.91 -9.75
C ALA A 238 6.57 -17.82 -10.61
N LEU A 239 6.92 -17.74 -11.90
CA LEU A 239 6.20 -16.87 -12.84
C LEU A 239 4.72 -17.24 -12.85
N PHE A 240 3.89 -16.22 -13.03
CA PHE A 240 2.53 -16.46 -13.47
C PHE A 240 2.58 -17.08 -14.86
N ASP A 241 2.15 -18.32 -14.98
CA ASP A 241 2.04 -19.04 -16.25
C ASP A 241 0.84 -18.49 -17.04
N GLU A 242 1.08 -17.50 -17.89
CA GLU A 242 0.06 -16.87 -18.73
C GLU A 242 -0.62 -17.87 -19.69
N GLU A 243 0.03 -19.01 -20.01
CA GLU A 243 -0.54 -20.04 -20.87
C GLU A 243 -1.54 -20.94 -20.13
N LYS A 244 -1.40 -21.08 -18.81
CA LYS A 244 -2.25 -21.97 -17.98
C LYS A 244 -3.33 -21.27 -17.16
N LYS A 245 -3.30 -19.93 -17.07
CA LYS A 245 -4.22 -19.17 -16.21
C LYS A 245 -4.79 -17.98 -16.95
N THR A 246 -6.11 -17.81 -16.91
CA THR A 246 -6.78 -16.62 -17.43
C THR A 246 -6.24 -15.37 -16.75
N PRO A 247 -6.16 -14.20 -17.44
CA PRO A 247 -5.69 -12.95 -16.84
C PRO A 247 -6.34 -12.63 -15.50
N ALA A 248 -7.63 -12.98 -15.33
CA ALA A 248 -8.41 -12.82 -14.11
C ALA A 248 -7.83 -13.50 -12.85
N ASN A 249 -6.91 -14.46 -13.00
CA ASN A 249 -6.37 -15.27 -11.90
C ASN A 249 -4.95 -14.84 -11.53
N HIS A 250 -4.48 -13.68 -12.01
CA HIS A 250 -3.15 -13.19 -11.71
C HIS A 250 -2.99 -12.89 -10.20
N PRO A 251 -1.95 -13.40 -9.51
CA PRO A 251 -1.76 -13.26 -8.06
C PRO A 251 -1.83 -11.81 -7.55
N ARG A 252 -1.38 -10.85 -8.37
CA ARG A 252 -1.44 -9.41 -8.07
C ARG A 252 -2.85 -8.87 -7.80
N PHE A 253 -3.91 -9.57 -8.21
CA PHE A 253 -5.30 -9.15 -8.03
C PHE A 253 -5.88 -9.52 -6.67
N PHE A 254 -5.18 -10.36 -5.90
CA PHE A 254 -5.69 -10.91 -4.65
C PHE A 254 -4.91 -10.39 -3.43
N PRO A 255 -5.57 -10.29 -2.27
CA PRO A 255 -4.92 -10.07 -0.98
C PRO A 255 -3.79 -11.07 -0.72
N PHE A 256 -2.78 -10.69 0.06
CA PHE A 256 -1.59 -11.53 0.25
C PHE A 256 -1.87 -12.82 1.04
N ALA A 257 -2.92 -12.84 1.86
CA ALA A 257 -3.21 -13.98 2.73
C ALA A 257 -3.61 -15.19 1.89
N TYR A 258 -2.92 -16.32 2.08
CA TYR A 258 -3.10 -17.54 1.28
C TYR A 258 -3.25 -18.81 2.13
N ARG A 259 -3.39 -18.65 3.45
CA ARG A 259 -3.46 -19.77 4.39
C ARG A 259 -4.22 -19.39 5.66
N TYR A 260 -4.82 -20.39 6.29
CA TYR A 260 -5.49 -20.26 7.58
C TYR A 260 -5.17 -21.46 8.50
N PRO A 261 -5.18 -21.29 9.83
CA PRO A 261 -4.91 -22.37 10.77
C PRO A 261 -6.04 -23.40 10.81
N VAL A 262 -5.70 -24.68 11.01
CA VAL A 262 -6.69 -25.76 11.18
C VAL A 262 -7.40 -25.66 12.54
N VAL A 263 -6.70 -25.19 13.57
CA VAL A 263 -7.20 -25.14 14.94
C VAL A 263 -7.11 -23.71 15.48
N ALA A 264 -8.27 -23.08 15.69
CA ALA A 264 -8.39 -21.75 16.27
C ALA A 264 -7.44 -20.73 15.60
N GLU A 265 -6.56 -20.06 16.34
CA GLU A 265 -5.54 -19.13 15.81
C GLU A 265 -4.11 -19.70 15.93
N ASP A 266 -3.95 -21.02 15.99
CA ASP A 266 -2.63 -21.67 15.98
C ASP A 266 -2.17 -21.97 14.54
N PHE A 267 -1.18 -21.20 14.06
CA PHE A 267 -0.60 -21.33 12.72
C PHE A 267 0.48 -22.42 12.62
N SER A 268 0.62 -23.31 13.61
CA SER A 268 1.51 -24.48 13.54
C SER A 268 1.11 -25.46 12.44
N THR A 269 -0.19 -25.62 12.20
CA THR A 269 -0.75 -26.45 11.13
C THR A 269 -1.77 -25.63 10.34
N VAL A 270 -1.50 -25.43 9.05
CA VAL A 270 -2.29 -24.54 8.19
C VAL A 270 -2.88 -25.27 6.98
N VAL A 271 -4.03 -24.77 6.53
CA VAL A 271 -4.58 -25.05 5.20
C VAL A 271 -4.14 -23.91 4.29
N GLU A 272 -3.36 -24.24 3.25
CA GLU A 272 -3.04 -23.29 2.18
C GLU A 272 -4.11 -23.33 1.10
N PHE A 273 -4.29 -22.22 0.40
CA PHE A 273 -5.18 -22.10 -0.74
C PHE A 273 -4.59 -21.22 -1.83
N GLU A 274 -5.18 -21.28 -3.01
CA GLU A 274 -4.89 -20.41 -4.13
C GLU A 274 -6.18 -19.73 -4.60
N TYR A 275 -6.12 -18.42 -4.81
CA TYR A 275 -7.26 -17.66 -5.33
C TYR A 275 -7.52 -18.01 -6.79
N LEU A 276 -8.79 -18.17 -7.13
CA LEU A 276 -9.27 -18.39 -8.49
C LEU A 276 -9.75 -17.07 -9.08
N CYS A 277 -10.73 -16.42 -8.46
CA CYS A 277 -11.27 -15.15 -8.95
C CYS A 277 -11.97 -14.34 -7.82
N PRO A 278 -12.15 -13.02 -7.99
CA PRO A 278 -13.06 -12.25 -7.14
C PRO A 278 -14.51 -12.68 -7.40
N LEU A 279 -15.35 -12.80 -6.37
CA LEU A 279 -16.77 -13.12 -6.55
C LEU A 279 -17.58 -11.94 -7.12
N GLN A 280 -17.04 -10.71 -7.05
CA GLN A 280 -17.64 -9.51 -7.63
C GLN A 280 -16.58 -8.78 -8.46
N PRO A 281 -16.18 -9.31 -9.63
CA PRO A 281 -15.03 -8.80 -10.39
C PRO A 281 -15.19 -7.34 -10.82
N ASP A 282 -16.43 -6.91 -11.08
CA ASP A 282 -16.74 -5.54 -11.49
C ASP A 282 -16.73 -4.53 -10.33
N GLN A 283 -16.65 -5.01 -9.08
CA GLN A 283 -16.69 -4.17 -7.88
C GLN A 283 -15.29 -3.97 -7.32
N SER A 284 -14.78 -2.74 -7.31
CA SER A 284 -13.50 -2.40 -6.68
C SER A 284 -13.46 -2.61 -5.18
N THR A 285 -14.62 -2.64 -4.54
CA THR A 285 -14.80 -2.91 -3.10
C THR A 285 -14.98 -4.39 -2.80
N CYS A 286 -14.80 -5.29 -3.77
CA CYS A 286 -14.92 -6.72 -3.57
C CYS A 286 -13.90 -7.20 -2.52
N VAL A 287 -14.40 -7.67 -1.38
CA VAL A 287 -13.62 -8.27 -0.30
C VAL A 287 -13.80 -9.79 -0.22
N THR A 288 -14.40 -10.41 -1.25
CA THR A 288 -14.81 -11.82 -1.25
C THR A 288 -14.30 -12.53 -2.49
N PHE A 289 -13.59 -13.64 -2.30
CA PHE A 289 -12.84 -14.31 -3.35
C PHE A 289 -13.13 -15.81 -3.35
N HIS A 290 -13.23 -16.39 -4.54
CA HIS A 290 -13.23 -17.83 -4.75
C HIS A 290 -11.79 -18.34 -4.73
N ALA A 291 -11.56 -19.45 -4.03
CA ALA A 291 -10.25 -20.06 -3.89
C ALA A 291 -10.37 -21.59 -3.83
N ILE A 292 -9.24 -22.27 -4.03
CA ILE A 292 -9.13 -23.72 -3.90
C ILE A 292 -8.02 -24.07 -2.91
N THR A 293 -8.28 -24.99 -1.97
CA THR A 293 -7.27 -25.45 -1.02
C THR A 293 -6.20 -26.28 -1.73
N LYS A 294 -4.97 -26.22 -1.22
CA LYS A 294 -3.87 -27.07 -1.68
C LYS A 294 -3.81 -28.38 -0.89
N GLY A 295 -3.12 -29.38 -1.44
CA GLY A 295 -2.88 -30.67 -0.80
C GLY A 295 -3.63 -31.82 -1.48
N SER A 296 -3.81 -32.93 -0.76
CA SER A 296 -4.43 -34.15 -1.30
C SER A 296 -5.95 -34.07 -1.44
N ASN A 297 -6.60 -33.17 -0.71
CA ASN A 297 -8.05 -32.98 -0.74
C ASN A 297 -8.36 -31.54 -1.17
N LEU A 298 -8.42 -31.33 -2.47
CA LEU A 298 -8.76 -30.03 -3.06
C LEU A 298 -10.22 -29.70 -2.73
N LYS A 299 -10.45 -28.57 -2.09
CA LYS A 299 -11.78 -28.06 -1.75
C LYS A 299 -11.91 -26.64 -2.24
N GLU A 300 -13.02 -26.34 -2.89
CA GLU A 300 -13.38 -24.96 -3.20
C GLU A 300 -13.87 -24.25 -1.94
N VAL A 301 -13.40 -23.03 -1.75
CA VAL A 301 -13.70 -22.20 -0.58
C VAL A 301 -13.94 -20.76 -1.00
N VAL A 302 -14.65 -20.03 -0.15
CA VAL A 302 -14.79 -18.58 -0.24
C VAL A 302 -13.96 -17.94 0.86
N VAL A 303 -13.11 -16.99 0.48
CA VAL A 303 -12.27 -16.20 1.38
C VAL A 303 -12.78 -14.77 1.41
N LYS A 304 -13.07 -14.25 2.60
CA LYS A 304 -13.62 -12.90 2.78
C LYS A 304 -12.85 -12.11 3.84
N PHE A 305 -12.59 -10.84 3.58
CA PHE A 305 -11.96 -9.93 4.53
C PHE A 305 -12.98 -8.95 5.09
N VAL A 306 -13.07 -8.84 6.42
CA VAL A 306 -14.13 -8.08 7.10
C VAL A 306 -13.62 -7.40 8.36
N GLN A 307 -14.10 -6.19 8.64
CA GLN A 307 -13.87 -5.53 9.94
C GLN A 307 -14.94 -5.86 10.99
N ARG A 308 -16.14 -6.23 10.53
CA ARG A 308 -17.29 -6.59 11.37
C ARG A 308 -17.97 -7.79 10.76
N TYR A 309 -18.19 -8.82 11.56
CA TYR A 309 -18.82 -10.05 11.13
C TYR A 309 -19.54 -10.69 12.30
N CYS A 310 -20.82 -10.99 12.14
CA CYS A 310 -21.61 -11.67 13.17
C CYS A 310 -21.48 -13.18 12.97
N ARG A 311 -20.40 -13.76 13.49
CA ARG A 311 -20.14 -15.21 13.37
C ARG A 311 -21.28 -16.02 13.97
N GLU A 312 -21.79 -15.61 15.12
CA GLU A 312 -22.85 -16.33 15.85
C GLU A 312 -24.13 -16.42 15.01
N VAL A 313 -24.51 -15.33 14.35
CA VAL A 313 -25.68 -15.31 13.45
C VAL A 313 -25.41 -16.17 12.23
N HIS A 314 -24.21 -16.09 11.65
CA HIS A 314 -23.83 -16.92 10.51
C HIS A 314 -23.89 -18.42 10.85
N ASP A 315 -23.36 -18.82 12.01
CA ASP A 315 -23.36 -20.21 12.46
C ASP A 315 -24.81 -20.74 12.62
N VAL A 316 -25.73 -19.92 13.16
CA VAL A 316 -27.17 -20.27 13.23
C VAL A 316 -27.77 -20.47 11.83
N LEU A 317 -27.46 -19.59 10.88
CA LEU A 317 -27.92 -19.72 9.50
C LEU A 317 -27.33 -20.95 8.82
N ALA A 318 -26.06 -21.28 9.08
CA ALA A 318 -25.41 -22.44 8.51
C ALA A 318 -26.02 -23.75 9.00
N VAL A 319 -26.32 -23.86 10.30
CA VAL A 319 -27.04 -25.02 10.87
C VAL A 319 -28.43 -25.20 10.24
N ALA A 320 -29.09 -24.09 9.90
CA ALA A 320 -30.38 -24.11 9.23
C ALA A 320 -30.29 -24.34 7.70
N GLY A 321 -29.10 -24.56 7.14
CA GLY A 321 -28.88 -24.71 5.70
C GLY A 321 -29.09 -23.42 4.90
N MET A 322 -29.07 -22.26 5.57
CA MET A 322 -29.27 -20.94 4.96
C MET A 322 -27.97 -20.17 4.72
N ALA A 323 -26.83 -20.70 5.15
CA ALA A 323 -25.50 -20.14 4.88
C ALA A 323 -24.46 -21.28 4.72
N PRO A 324 -23.36 -21.06 3.98
CA PRO A 324 -22.25 -22.02 3.93
C PRO A 324 -21.59 -22.18 5.30
N ALA A 325 -21.01 -23.35 5.59
CA ALA A 325 -20.28 -23.53 6.85
C ALA A 325 -18.99 -22.69 6.89
N ILE A 326 -18.71 -22.09 8.05
CA ILE A 326 -17.44 -21.38 8.29
C ILE A 326 -16.35 -22.41 8.60
N LEU A 327 -15.28 -22.37 7.80
CA LEU A 327 -14.08 -23.17 8.00
C LEU A 327 -13.05 -22.44 8.88
N TYR A 328 -13.00 -21.11 8.81
CA TYR A 328 -12.13 -20.28 9.63
C TYR A 328 -12.69 -18.87 9.84
N TYR A 329 -12.46 -18.32 11.03
CA TYR A 329 -12.73 -16.92 11.37
C TYR A 329 -11.68 -16.43 12.37
N GLY A 330 -10.81 -15.51 11.96
CA GLY A 330 -9.74 -15.05 12.83
C GLY A 330 -8.75 -14.10 12.17
N ARG A 331 -7.54 -14.04 12.74
CA ARG A 331 -6.40 -13.25 12.23
C ARG A 331 -6.09 -13.54 10.76
N ILE A 332 -5.69 -12.49 10.05
CA ILE A 332 -5.25 -12.56 8.64
C ILE A 332 -3.81 -13.10 8.53
N ASP A 333 -2.97 -12.71 9.48
CA ASP A 333 -1.53 -12.97 9.50
C ASP A 333 -1.08 -13.36 10.91
N PRO A 334 -0.24 -14.40 11.05
CA PRO A 334 0.32 -14.82 12.34
C PRO A 334 1.28 -13.80 12.97
N ASP A 335 1.94 -12.98 12.16
CA ASP A 335 3.04 -12.09 12.56
C ASP A 335 2.62 -10.61 12.60
N VAL A 336 1.52 -10.26 11.94
CA VAL A 336 1.05 -8.87 11.83
C VAL A 336 -0.36 -8.70 12.40
N ASP A 337 -0.53 -7.73 13.29
CA ASP A 337 -1.85 -7.36 13.80
C ASP A 337 -2.58 -6.43 12.81
N TYR A 338 -3.74 -6.88 12.34
CA TYR A 338 -4.62 -6.14 11.43
C TYR A 338 -5.77 -5.44 12.17
N GLY A 339 -5.71 -5.39 13.50
CA GLY A 339 -6.72 -4.81 14.37
C GLY A 339 -8.07 -5.50 14.19
N ASN A 340 -9.09 -4.74 13.80
CA ASN A 340 -10.44 -5.26 13.63
C ASN A 340 -10.64 -6.08 12.34
N TRP A 341 -9.69 -6.06 11.41
CA TRP A 341 -9.79 -6.88 10.20
C TRP A 341 -9.59 -8.36 10.53
N LYS A 342 -10.50 -9.17 10.02
CA LYS A 342 -10.53 -10.63 10.14
C LYS A 342 -10.66 -11.26 8.76
N MET A 343 -10.12 -12.46 8.63
CA MET A 343 -10.36 -13.35 7.50
C MET A 343 -11.46 -14.34 7.89
N VAL A 344 -12.46 -14.48 7.02
CA VAL A 344 -13.47 -15.53 7.08
C VAL A 344 -13.20 -16.47 5.91
N VAL A 345 -13.08 -17.76 6.17
CA VAL A 345 -13.06 -18.80 5.13
C VAL A 345 -14.28 -19.66 5.33
N MET A 346 -15.02 -19.92 4.26
CA MET A 346 -16.25 -20.72 4.27
C MET A 346 -16.30 -21.65 3.07
N GLU A 347 -17.17 -22.65 3.11
CA GLU A 347 -17.42 -23.55 1.99
C GLU A 347 -17.94 -22.78 0.76
N TYR A 348 -17.56 -23.23 -0.42
CA TYR A 348 -18.17 -22.80 -1.69
C TYR A 348 -19.37 -23.71 -1.99
N LEU A 349 -20.53 -23.13 -2.32
CA LEU A 349 -21.80 -23.85 -2.55
C LEU A 349 -22.14 -23.98 -4.03
#